data_AF-A0A1D7TKS0-F1
#
_entry.id   AF-A0A1D7TKS0-F1
#
_cell.length_a   1.000
_cell.length_b   1.000
_cell.length_c   1.000
_cell.angle_alpha   90.00
_cell.angle_beta   90.00
_cell.angle_gamma   90.00
#
_symmetry.space_group_name_H-M   'P 1'
#
loop_
_entity.id
_entity.type
_entity.pdbx_description
1 polymer ?
#
loop_
_entity_poly.entity_id
_entity_poly.type
_entity_poly.pdbx_seq_one_letter_code
_entity_poly.pdbx_strand_id
1 'polypeptide(L)'
;MEHIIVRHGDDFAKWGVDSSSISTLVTNTVKTGQSIGKYGADGSVFKVIVNGEEKYLNVVIGKNGYIVTSHPLKMEELTRVLWR
;
A
#
# COMPACT_ATOMS: atom_id res chain seq x y z
N MET A 1 -3.59 3.62 -11.86
CA MET A 1 -4.50 2.90 -10.94
C MET A 1 -4.88 1.56 -11.53
N GLU A 2 -5.39 1.51 -12.75
CA GLU A 2 -5.70 0.25 -13.46
C GLU A 2 -4.53 -0.75 -13.44
N HIS A 3 -3.31 -0.28 -13.69
CA HIS A 3 -2.12 -1.15 -13.64
C HIS A 3 -1.81 -1.71 -12.23
N ILE A 4 -2.25 -1.05 -11.16
CA ILE A 4 -2.14 -1.57 -9.78
C ILE A 4 -3.11 -2.73 -9.60
N ILE A 5 -4.34 -2.57 -10.06
CA ILE A 5 -5.36 -3.63 -10.03
C ILE A 5 -4.89 -4.84 -10.84
N VAL A 6 -4.37 -4.62 -12.05
CA VAL A 6 -3.88 -5.70 -12.93
C VAL A 6 -2.68 -6.43 -12.33
N ARG A 7 -1.72 -5.71 -11.72
CA ARG A 7 -0.47 -6.31 -11.24
C ARG A 7 -0.51 -6.83 -9.82
N HIS A 8 -1.35 -6.24 -8.97
CA HIS A 8 -1.38 -6.50 -7.53
C HIS A 8 -2.76 -6.88 -7.01
N GLY A 9 -3.76 -6.99 -7.88
CA GLY A 9 -5.13 -7.37 -7.49
C GLY A 9 -5.16 -8.66 -6.66
N ASP A 10 -4.38 -9.67 -7.06
CA ASP A 10 -4.27 -10.94 -6.31
C ASP A 10 -3.63 -10.77 -4.93
N ASP A 11 -2.71 -9.82 -4.78
CA ASP A 11 -2.11 -9.53 -3.47
C ASP A 11 -3.10 -8.84 -2.54
N PHE A 12 -3.91 -7.92 -3.07
CA PHE A 12 -5.01 -7.30 -2.32
C PHE A 12 -6.13 -8.31 -2.01
N ALA A 13 -6.43 -9.24 -2.92
CA ALA A 13 -7.40 -10.29 -2.69
C ALA A 13 -7.00 -11.20 -1.51
N LYS A 14 -5.70 -11.45 -1.30
CA LYS A 14 -5.20 -12.18 -0.12
C LYS A 14 -5.45 -11.44 1.20
N TRP A 15 -5.67 -10.13 1.17
CA TRP A 15 -6.12 -9.36 2.33
C TRP A 15 -7.66 -9.32 2.45
N GLY A 16 -8.38 -9.89 1.48
CA GLY A 16 -9.84 -9.78 1.38
C GLY A 16 -10.31 -8.43 0.86
N VAL A 17 -9.52 -7.77 0.00
CA VAL A 17 -9.88 -6.50 -0.65
C VAL A 17 -10.24 -6.77 -2.11
N ASP A 18 -11.49 -6.49 -2.47
CA ASP A 18 -11.95 -6.57 -3.86
C ASP A 18 -11.27 -5.54 -4.75
N SER A 19 -11.08 -5.89 -6.03
CA SER A 19 -10.44 -5.03 -7.03
C SER A 19 -11.09 -3.65 -7.16
N SER A 20 -12.42 -3.58 -7.03
CA SER A 20 -13.21 -2.35 -7.03
C SER A 20 -12.92 -1.44 -5.83
N SER A 21 -12.44 -1.99 -4.72
CA SER A 21 -12.17 -1.28 -3.47
C SER A 21 -10.70 -0.82 -3.35
N ILE A 22 -9.80 -1.36 -4.18
CA ILE A 22 -8.35 -1.03 -4.14
C ILE A 22 -8.12 0.47 -4.29
N SER A 23 -8.75 1.12 -5.28
CA SER A 23 -8.55 2.55 -5.50
C SER A 23 -8.95 3.38 -4.28
N THR A 24 -10.10 3.08 -3.69
CA THR A 24 -10.59 3.78 -2.49
C THR A 24 -9.67 3.54 -1.29
N LEU A 25 -9.23 2.30 -1.07
CA LEU A 25 -8.29 1.97 0.01
C LEU A 25 -6.99 2.77 -0.13
N VAL A 26 -6.35 2.75 -1.30
CA VAL A 26 -5.06 3.42 -1.53
C VAL A 26 -5.22 4.95 -1.40
N THR A 27 -6.24 5.53 -2.03
CA THR A 27 -6.47 6.98 -1.97
C THR A 27 -6.80 7.45 -0.55
N ASN A 28 -7.62 6.73 0.19
CA ASN A 28 -7.93 7.09 1.57
C ASN A 28 -6.69 6.97 2.46
N THR A 29 -5.91 5.90 2.29
CA THR A 29 -4.67 5.69 3.05
C THR A 29 -3.69 6.86 2.88
N VAL A 30 -3.51 7.36 1.66
CA VAL A 30 -2.64 8.51 1.40
C VAL A 30 -3.19 9.80 2.01
N LYS A 31 -4.52 9.97 2.04
CA LYS A 31 -5.17 11.19 2.56
C LYS A 31 -5.17 11.26 4.08
N THR A 32 -5.37 10.12 4.75
CA THR A 32 -5.62 10.09 6.20
C THR A 32 -4.51 9.43 7.00
N GLY A 33 -3.69 8.61 6.35
CA GLY A 33 -2.64 7.83 7.00
C GLY A 33 -1.36 8.63 7.21
N GLN A 34 -0.64 8.26 8.26
CA GLN A 34 0.74 8.69 8.47
C GLN A 34 1.69 7.59 7.99
N SER A 35 2.67 7.96 7.18
CA SER A 35 3.72 7.04 6.75
C SER A 35 4.57 6.62 7.95
N ILE A 36 4.75 5.31 8.14
CA ILE A 36 5.54 4.71 9.24
C ILE A 36 6.97 4.38 8.84
N GLY A 37 7.32 4.54 7.56
CA GLY A 37 8.66 4.31 7.06
C GLY A 37 8.73 4.36 5.55
N LYS A 38 9.89 3.98 5.00
CA LYS A 38 10.14 3.95 3.56
C LYS A 38 10.44 2.54 3.07
N TYR A 39 9.91 2.19 1.90
CA TYR A 39 10.18 0.95 1.19
C TYR A 39 10.76 1.27 -0.20
N GLY A 40 11.93 0.71 -0.51
CA GLY A 40 12.66 1.06 -1.73
C GLY A 40 13.11 2.53 -1.73
N ALA A 41 13.24 3.12 -2.92
CA ALA A 41 13.66 4.51 -3.08
C ALA A 41 12.52 5.51 -2.83
N ASP A 42 11.34 5.22 -3.38
CA ASP A 42 10.23 6.18 -3.49
C ASP A 42 8.94 5.72 -2.79
N GLY A 43 8.95 4.57 -2.13
CA GLY A 43 7.79 4.00 -1.45
C GLY A 43 7.63 4.51 -0.02
N SER A 44 6.42 4.95 0.31
CA SER A 44 5.98 5.22 1.68
C SER A 44 5.16 4.06 2.19
N VAL A 45 5.45 3.63 3.42
CA VAL A 45 4.75 2.52 4.06
C VAL A 45 3.71 3.06 5.02
N PHE A 46 2.50 2.56 4.90
CA PHE A 46 1.36 2.93 5.74
C PHE A 46 0.85 1.71 6.49
N LYS A 47 0.44 1.95 7.74
CA LYS A 47 -0.37 0.99 8.50
C LYS A 47 -1.83 1.18 8.13
N VAL A 48 -2.52 0.10 7.77
CA VAL A 48 -3.94 0.10 7.42
C VAL A 48 -4.66 -1.02 8.17
N ILE A 49 -5.96 -0.84 8.39
CA ILE A 49 -6.82 -1.88 8.97
C ILE A 49 -7.69 -2.44 7.84
N VAL A 50 -7.59 -3.75 7.61
CA VAL A 50 -8.40 -4.47 6.62
C VAL A 50 -9.01 -5.68 7.32
N ASN A 51 -10.34 -5.80 7.30
CA ASN A 51 -11.06 -6.89 7.95
C ASN A 51 -10.73 -7.07 9.45
N GLY A 52 -10.47 -5.96 10.14
CA GLY A 52 -10.11 -5.95 11.57
C GLY A 52 -8.64 -6.29 11.85
N GLU A 53 -7.86 -6.62 10.82
CA GLU A 53 -6.44 -6.95 10.94
C GLU A 53 -5.55 -5.78 10.50
N GLU A 54 -4.46 -5.60 11.23
CA GLU A 54 -3.40 -4.67 10.86
C GLU A 54 -2.60 -5.21 9.67
N LYS A 55 -2.49 -4.39 8.62
CA LYS A 55 -1.74 -4.66 7.39
C LYS A 55 -0.85 -3.47 7.05
N TYR A 56 0.09 -3.69 6.13
CA TYR A 56 1.08 -2.69 5.75
C TYR A 56 1.11 -2.48 4.25
N LEU A 57 0.78 -1.27 3.82
CA LEU A 57 0.62 -0.90 2.43
C LEU A 57 1.80 -0.05 1.98
N ASN A 58 2.48 -0.46 0.92
CA ASN A 58 3.42 0.41 0.21
C ASN A 58 2.66 1.27 -0.81
N VAL A 59 3.00 2.55 -0.87
CA VAL A 59 2.48 3.48 -1.89
C VAL A 59 3.63 4.35 -2.42
N VAL A 60 3.77 4.40 -3.75
CA VAL A 60 4.69 5.32 -4.43
C VAL A 60 3.88 6.45 -5.04
N ILE A 61 4.22 7.68 -4.66
CA ILE A 61 3.62 8.90 -5.20
C ILE A 61 4.68 9.61 -6.05
N GLY A 62 4.36 9.86 -7.32
CA GLY A 62 5.25 10.58 -8.23
C GLY A 62 5.38 12.05 -7.83
N LYS A 63 6.42 12.72 -8.33
CA LYS A 63 6.65 14.16 -8.09
C LYS A 63 5.48 15.05 -8.52
N ASN A 64 4.64 14.57 -9.42
CA ASN A 64 3.42 15.21 -9.89
C ASN A 64 2.18 14.97 -8.98
N GLY A 65 2.34 14.29 -7.86
CA GLY A 65 1.28 14.00 -6.89
C GLY A 65 0.40 12.79 -7.23
N TYR A 66 0.68 12.07 -8.32
CA TYR A 66 -0.10 10.90 -8.72
C TYR A 66 0.44 9.61 -8.09
N ILE A 67 -0.47 8.70 -7.73
CA ILE A 67 -0.12 7.36 -7.26
C ILE A 67 0.44 6.55 -8.44
N VAL A 68 1.74 6.24 -8.37
CA VAL A 68 2.48 5.50 -9.40
C VAL A 68 2.36 4.01 -9.19
N THR A 69 2.40 3.50 -7.96
CA THR A 69 2.14 2.09 -7.66
C THR A 69 1.71 1.94 -6.20
N SER A 70 1.06 0.84 -5.88
CA SER A 70 0.77 0.46 -4.51
C SER A 70 0.60 -1.06 -4.41
N HIS A 71 1.11 -1.65 -3.33
CA HIS A 71 0.94 -3.07 -3.08
C HIS A 71 1.04 -3.40 -1.59
N PRO A 72 0.38 -4.48 -1.14
CA PRO A 72 0.66 -5.13 0.12
C PRO A 72 2.14 -5.39 0.36
N LEU A 73 2.59 -5.19 1.60
CA LEU A 73 3.89 -5.67 2.06
C LEU A 73 3.74 -6.95 2.85
N LYS A 74 4.72 -7.84 2.71
CA LYS A 74 4.91 -9.01 3.55
C LYS A 74 5.71 -8.65 4.80
N MET A 75 5.64 -9.50 5.83
CA MET A 75 6.35 -9.28 7.10
C MET A 75 7.88 -9.15 6.92
N GLU A 76 8.46 -9.94 6.01
CA GLU A 76 9.89 -9.88 5.67
C GLU A 76 10.30 -8.51 5.11
N GLU A 77 9.43 -7.89 4.33
CA GLU A 77 9.65 -6.57 3.74
C GLU A 77 9.51 -5.47 4.80
N LEU A 78 8.51 -5.58 5.66
CA LEU A 78 8.28 -4.64 6.77
C LEU A 78 9.48 -4.61 7.74
N THR A 79 10.11 -5.75 7.98
CA THR A 79 11.31 -5.81 8.84
C THR A 79 12.43 -4.93 8.28
N ARG A 80 12.55 -4.76 6.96
CA ARG A 80 13.55 -3.85 6.37
C ARG A 80 13.19 -2.37 6.49
N VAL A 81 11.92 -2.07 6.79
CA VAL A 81 11.38 -0.72 6.91
C VAL A 81 11.51 -0.20 8.33
N LEU A 82 11.23 -1.05 9.33
CA LEU A 82 11.18 -0.64 10.75
C LEU A 82 12.55 -0.60 11.43
N TRP A 83 13.56 -1.28 10.89
CA TRP A 83 14.88 -1.43 11.51
C TRP A 83 16.00 -0.68 10.76
N ARG A 84 15.64 0.37 10.01
CA ARG A 84 16.57 1.35 9.42
C ARG A 84 16.60 2.62 10.24
#